data_AF-A0A2M7K7G4-F1
#
_entry.id   AF-A0A2M7K7G4-F1
#
_cell.length_a   1.000
_cell.length_b   1.000
_cell.length_c   1.000
_cell.angle_alpha   90.00
_cell.angle_beta   90.00
_cell.angle_gamma   90.00
#
_symmetry.space_group_name_H-M   'P 1'
#
loop_
_entity.id
_entity.type
_entity.pdbx_description
1 polymer ?
#
loop_
_entity_poly.entity_id
_entity_poly.type
_entity_poly.pdbx_seq_one_letter_code
_entity_poly.pdbx_strand_id
1 'polypeptide(L)'
;MTISGFTMVRNATRFYFPIKESILSILPIVDEFVVALGKGSDDDKTEEEILSLNSPKIKIIHRVWDEKRFLDGAIFKDETNAALSQCKGDWCFYLQADEVIHENDLPKIQDYCAKYLNNEKVEGLLFKYYHFWGDYNHHLPYHGWCRNEIRVIRNNCNIVSFKDAISFRKTDDS
;
A
#
# COMPACT_ATOMS: atom_id res chain seq x y z
N MET A 1 -4.41 -1.36 19.84
CA MET A 1 -4.00 -1.74 18.48
C MET A 1 -4.05 -0.50 17.63
N THR A 2 -3.04 -0.29 16.80
CA THR A 2 -2.98 0.77 15.79
C THR A 2 -2.58 0.20 14.44
N ILE A 3 -3.04 0.82 13.35
CA ILE A 3 -2.74 0.44 11.98
C ILE A 3 -2.23 1.66 11.21
N SER A 4 -1.02 1.57 10.65
CA SER A 4 -0.52 2.56 9.69
C SER A 4 -0.87 2.13 8.28
N GLY A 5 -1.66 2.93 7.56
CA GLY A 5 -1.78 2.81 6.10
C GLY A 5 -0.52 3.36 5.44
N PHE A 6 -0.10 2.80 4.31
CA PHE A 6 0.97 3.41 3.53
C PHE A 6 0.93 3.07 2.05
N THR A 7 1.52 3.94 1.25
CA THR A 7 1.65 3.77 -0.19
C THR A 7 2.89 4.51 -0.73
N MET A 8 3.23 4.21 -1.97
CA MET A 8 4.18 4.96 -2.77
C MET A 8 3.50 5.38 -4.07
N VAL A 9 3.80 6.57 -4.57
CA VAL A 9 3.15 7.05 -5.79
C VAL A 9 3.96 8.13 -6.50
N ARG A 10 3.85 8.19 -7.83
CA ARG A 10 4.38 9.26 -8.69
C ARG A 10 3.48 9.37 -9.91
N ASN A 11 3.09 10.58 -10.32
CA ASN A 11 2.29 10.81 -11.54
C ASN A 11 0.94 10.06 -11.57
N ALA A 12 0.26 9.90 -10.42
CA ALA A 12 -1.03 9.22 -10.36
C ALA A 12 -2.07 9.86 -11.28
N THR A 13 -2.15 11.19 -11.31
CA THR A 13 -3.13 11.88 -12.16
C THR A 13 -2.83 11.73 -13.64
N ARG A 14 -1.55 11.65 -14.02
CA ARG A 14 -1.14 11.46 -15.42
C ARG A 14 -1.40 10.03 -15.91
N PHE A 15 -1.23 9.06 -15.01
CA PHE A 15 -1.46 7.65 -15.30
C PHE A 15 -2.87 7.17 -14.95
N TYR A 16 -3.75 8.08 -14.53
CA TYR A 16 -5.12 7.79 -14.13
C TYR A 16 -5.22 6.73 -13.03
N PHE A 17 -4.24 6.70 -12.12
CA PHE A 17 -4.32 5.86 -10.93
C PHE A 17 -5.33 6.46 -9.94
N PRO A 18 -6.28 5.66 -9.42
CA PRO A 18 -7.30 6.09 -8.47
C PRO A 18 -6.72 6.28 -7.06
N ILE A 19 -5.69 7.11 -6.93
CA ILE A 19 -4.95 7.28 -5.66
C ILE A 19 -5.84 7.81 -4.53
N LYS A 20 -6.82 8.65 -4.88
CA LYS A 20 -7.76 9.23 -3.91
C LYS A 20 -8.66 8.14 -3.33
N GLU A 21 -9.23 7.32 -4.20
CA GLU A 21 -10.09 6.19 -3.84
C GLU A 21 -9.29 5.11 -3.11
N SER A 22 -8.06 4.84 -3.53
CA SER A 22 -7.14 3.91 -2.87
C SER A 22 -6.93 4.30 -1.40
N ILE A 23 -6.52 5.54 -1.13
CA ILE A 23 -6.33 6.03 0.24
C ILE A 23 -7.65 6.02 1.01
N LEU A 24 -8.73 6.55 0.42
CA LEU A 24 -10.05 6.59 1.06
C LEU A 24 -10.55 5.22 1.49
N SER A 25 -10.25 4.18 0.71
CA SER A 25 -10.78 2.83 0.95
C SER A 25 -10.37 2.27 2.31
N ILE A 26 -9.19 2.63 2.84
CA ILE A 26 -8.73 2.17 4.17
C ILE A 26 -8.58 3.27 5.21
N LEU A 27 -8.74 4.54 4.83
CA LEU A 27 -8.66 5.69 5.73
C LEU A 27 -9.56 5.57 7.00
N PRO A 28 -10.75 4.93 6.96
CA PRO A 28 -11.58 4.72 8.15
C PRO A 28 -10.93 3.84 9.23
N ILE A 29 -10.05 2.90 8.85
CA ILE A 29 -9.54 1.86 9.76
C ILE A 29 -8.07 2.05 10.18
N VAL A 30 -7.37 3.02 9.57
CA VAL A 30 -5.98 3.35 9.92
C VAL A 30 -5.92 4.54 10.87
N ASP A 31 -4.85 4.61 11.66
CA ASP A 31 -4.56 5.71 12.60
C ASP A 31 -3.71 6.81 11.94
N GLU A 32 -2.86 6.43 10.99
CA GLU A 32 -2.10 7.31 10.12
C GLU A 32 -2.02 6.71 8.72
N PHE A 33 -1.74 7.54 7.71
CA PHE A 33 -1.53 7.11 6.34
C PHE A 33 -0.29 7.78 5.76
N VAL A 34 0.75 7.00 5.48
CA VAL A 34 2.04 7.50 4.97
C VAL A 34 2.12 7.38 3.46
N VAL A 35 2.42 8.48 2.77
CA VAL A 35 2.60 8.50 1.31
C VAL A 35 4.06 8.86 0.98
N ALA A 36 4.80 7.94 0.37
CA ALA A 36 6.06 8.27 -0.32
C ALA A 36 5.74 8.84 -1.71
N LEU A 37 5.70 10.17 -1.81
CA LEU A 37 5.38 10.88 -3.04
C LEU A 37 6.65 11.20 -3.83
N GLY A 38 6.83 10.51 -4.95
CA GLY A 38 7.90 10.82 -5.90
C GLY A 38 7.64 12.16 -6.62
N LYS A 39 8.72 12.92 -6.85
CA LYS A 39 8.69 14.11 -7.70
C LYS A 39 8.10 13.75 -9.06
N GLY A 40 6.90 14.26 -9.32
CA GLY A 40 6.18 14.08 -10.57
C GLY A 40 6.66 15.02 -11.68
N SER A 41 5.94 14.98 -12.80
CA SER A 41 6.08 15.93 -13.91
C SER A 41 5.39 17.26 -13.56
N ASP A 42 5.68 18.32 -14.31
CA ASP A 42 5.18 19.67 -14.03
C ASP A 42 3.64 19.79 -14.07
N ASP A 43 2.98 18.88 -14.80
CA ASP A 43 1.51 18.77 -14.92
C ASP A 43 0.88 17.75 -13.93
N ASP A 44 1.69 17.12 -13.06
CA ASP A 44 1.22 16.15 -12.07
C ASP A 44 0.49 16.86 -10.91
N LYS A 45 -0.76 16.45 -10.67
CA LYS A 45 -1.62 16.97 -9.59
C LYS A 45 -1.84 15.95 -8.47
N THR A 46 -1.02 14.90 -8.42
CA THR A 46 -1.13 13.82 -7.42
C THR A 46 -1.15 14.35 -5.98
N GLU A 47 -0.28 15.32 -5.65
CA GLU A 47 -0.27 15.92 -4.31
C GLU A 47 -1.57 16.65 -3.99
N GLU A 48 -2.10 17.43 -4.94
CA GLU A 48 -3.35 18.17 -4.77
C GLU A 48 -4.53 17.21 -4.52
N GLU A 49 -4.62 16.10 -5.27
CA GLU A 49 -5.66 15.09 -5.09
C GLU A 49 -5.58 14.43 -3.70
N ILE A 50 -4.38 14.08 -3.25
CA ILE A 50 -4.17 13.48 -1.92
C ILE A 50 -4.54 14.47 -0.82
N LEU A 51 -4.10 15.73 -0.93
CA LEU A 51 -4.40 16.77 0.06
C LEU A 51 -5.89 17.14 0.06
N SER A 52 -6.60 16.99 -1.06
CA SER A 52 -8.05 17.21 -1.15
C SER A 52 -8.88 16.31 -0.24
N LEU A 53 -8.29 15.20 0.24
CA LEU A 53 -8.91 14.31 1.23
C LEU A 53 -9.11 14.97 2.60
N ASN A 54 -8.39 16.06 2.88
CA ASN A 54 -8.53 16.87 4.09
C ASN A 54 -8.49 16.04 5.40
N SER A 55 -7.67 14.99 5.42
CA SER A 55 -7.55 14.10 6.58
C SER A 55 -6.26 14.38 7.34
N PRO A 56 -6.32 14.61 8.67
CA PRO A 56 -5.13 14.82 9.49
C PRO A 56 -4.27 13.55 9.64
N LYS A 57 -4.78 12.39 9.21
CA LYS A 57 -4.07 11.12 9.25
C LYS A 57 -3.01 11.03 8.15
N ILE A 58 -3.14 11.80 7.07
CA ILE A 58 -2.29 11.68 5.89
C ILE A 58 -0.96 12.43 6.12
N LYS A 59 0.15 11.73 5.91
CA LYS A 59 1.51 12.27 5.97
C LYS A 59 2.22 12.02 4.65
N ILE A 60 2.58 13.08 3.96
CA ILE A 60 3.35 13.00 2.71
C ILE A 60 4.85 13.12 3.03
N ILE A 61 5.64 12.24 2.42
CA ILE A 61 7.09 12.30 2.38
C ILE A 61 7.49 12.51 0.92
N HIS A 62 8.06 13.67 0.62
CA HIS A 62 8.54 13.96 -0.73
C HIS A 62 9.83 13.20 -1.04
N ARG A 63 9.89 12.61 -2.22
CA ARG A 63 10.94 11.70 -2.67
C ARG A 63 11.39 12.09 -4.08
N VAL A 64 12.64 11.78 -4.40
CA VAL A 64 13.16 11.88 -5.77
C VAL A 64 13.59 10.49 -6.18
N TRP A 65 12.92 9.92 -7.18
CA TRP A 65 13.20 8.56 -7.61
C TRP A 65 14.51 8.52 -8.38
N ASP A 66 15.39 7.57 -8.03
CA ASP A 66 16.63 7.33 -8.78
C ASP A 66 16.31 6.52 -10.03
N GLU A 67 16.45 7.14 -11.20
CA GLU A 67 16.10 6.51 -12.47
C GLU A 67 16.95 5.28 -12.79
N LYS A 68 18.16 5.19 -12.24
CA LYS A 68 19.03 4.02 -12.43
C LYS A 68 18.43 2.77 -11.80
N ARG A 69 17.49 2.93 -10.87
CA ARG A 69 16.83 1.86 -10.12
C ARG A 69 15.48 1.45 -10.73
N PHE A 70 15.13 1.95 -11.91
CA PHE A 70 13.99 1.42 -12.67
C PHE A 70 14.23 -0.01 -13.19
N LEU A 71 15.50 -0.43 -13.31
CA LEU A 71 15.84 -1.81 -13.65
C LEU A 71 15.18 -2.77 -12.64
N ASP A 72 14.46 -3.75 -13.18
CA ASP A 72 13.75 -4.79 -12.43
C ASP A 72 12.83 -4.26 -11.32
N GLY A 73 12.25 -3.05 -11.52
CA GLY A 73 11.31 -2.42 -10.60
C GLY A 73 11.83 -2.18 -9.18
N ALA A 74 13.16 -2.17 -9.00
CA ALA A 74 13.80 -1.97 -7.69
C ALA A 74 13.37 -0.66 -7.01
N ILE A 75 13.11 0.39 -7.80
CA ILE A 75 12.59 1.66 -7.28
C ILE A 75 11.26 1.51 -6.54
N PHE A 76 10.38 0.61 -6.98
CA PHE A 76 9.09 0.38 -6.31
C PHE A 76 9.29 -0.19 -4.92
N LYS A 77 10.22 -1.16 -4.79
CA LYS A 77 10.65 -1.70 -3.51
C LYS A 77 11.18 -0.61 -2.58
N ASP A 78 12.08 0.22 -3.07
CA ASP A 78 12.77 1.21 -2.22
C ASP A 78 11.82 2.26 -1.68
N GLU A 79 10.93 2.77 -2.53
CA GLU A 79 9.98 3.80 -2.14
C GLU A 79 8.86 3.23 -1.26
N THR A 80 8.46 1.96 -1.48
CA THR A 80 7.57 1.23 -0.55
C THR A 80 8.22 1.07 0.82
N ASN A 81 9.50 0.67 0.86
CA ASN A 81 10.25 0.55 2.12
C ASN A 81 10.50 1.92 2.78
N ALA A 82 10.67 2.99 1.99
CA ALA A 82 10.80 4.34 2.51
C ALA A 82 9.51 4.78 3.22
N ALA A 83 8.33 4.53 2.63
CA ALA A 83 7.05 4.77 3.29
C ALA A 83 6.89 3.88 4.54
N LEU A 84 7.15 2.58 4.42
CA LEU A 84 7.05 1.62 5.53
C LEU A 84 7.92 2.04 6.73
N SER A 85 9.14 2.54 6.50
CA SER A 85 10.05 2.98 7.56
C SER A 85 9.53 4.14 8.42
N GLN A 86 8.46 4.80 7.96
CA GLN A 86 7.84 5.94 8.63
C GLN A 86 6.54 5.56 9.36
N CYS A 87 6.08 4.31 9.23
CA CYS A 87 4.91 3.78 9.90
C CYS A 87 5.20 3.47 11.38
N LYS A 88 4.27 3.83 12.25
CA LYS A 88 4.36 3.70 13.72
C LYS A 88 3.39 2.70 14.31
N GLY A 89 2.40 2.24 13.54
CA GLY A 89 1.36 1.34 14.00
C GLY A 89 1.89 -0.05 14.33
N ASP A 90 1.08 -0.82 15.07
CA ASP A 90 1.35 -2.24 15.34
C ASP A 90 1.33 -3.06 14.04
N TRP A 91 0.44 -2.67 13.13
CA TRP A 91 0.29 -3.23 11.78
C TRP A 91 0.53 -2.15 10.72
N CYS A 92 1.11 -2.53 9.59
CA CYS A 92 1.28 -1.68 8.42
C CYS A 92 0.45 -2.24 7.26
N PHE A 93 -0.51 -1.45 6.75
CA PHE A 93 -1.40 -1.79 5.65
C PHE A 93 -0.93 -1.07 4.38
N TYR A 94 -0.31 -1.82 3.47
CA TYR A 94 0.10 -1.33 2.16
C TYR A 94 -1.05 -1.36 1.16
N LEU A 95 -1.17 -0.32 0.33
CA LEU A 95 -1.94 -0.35 -0.91
C LEU A 95 -1.12 0.27 -2.04
N GLN A 96 -1.21 -0.32 -3.23
CA GLN A 96 -0.76 0.33 -4.46
C GLN A 96 -1.78 1.39 -4.90
N ALA A 97 -1.33 2.38 -5.68
CA ALA A 97 -2.16 3.50 -6.11
C ALA A 97 -3.38 3.10 -6.98
N ASP A 98 -3.35 1.88 -7.53
CA ASP A 98 -4.38 1.24 -8.34
C ASP A 98 -5.19 0.17 -7.58
N GLU A 99 -4.97 0.03 -6.28
CA GLU A 99 -5.69 -0.91 -5.42
C GLU A 99 -6.72 -0.19 -4.54
N VAL A 100 -7.87 -0.83 -4.35
CA VAL A 100 -8.94 -0.38 -3.45
C VAL A 100 -9.46 -1.55 -2.61
N ILE A 101 -9.83 -1.28 -1.36
CA ILE A 101 -10.46 -2.25 -0.47
C ILE A 101 -11.97 -2.03 -0.45
N HIS A 102 -12.74 -3.12 -0.53
CA HIS A 102 -14.17 -3.04 -0.38
C HIS A 102 -14.53 -2.67 1.07
N GLU A 103 -15.39 -1.67 1.25
CA GLU A 103 -15.83 -1.15 2.54
C GLU A 103 -16.41 -2.23 3.49
N ASN A 104 -17.00 -3.30 2.94
CA ASN A 104 -17.56 -4.41 3.71
C ASN A 104 -16.47 -5.29 4.35
N ASP A 105 -15.25 -5.26 3.83
CA ASP A 105 -14.13 -6.02 4.39
C ASP A 105 -13.43 -5.27 5.54
N LEU A 106 -13.67 -3.96 5.70
CA LEU A 106 -13.01 -3.13 6.70
C LEU A 106 -13.18 -3.63 8.14
N PRO A 107 -14.39 -3.96 8.62
CA PRO A 107 -14.56 -4.49 9.98
C PRO A 107 -13.82 -5.81 10.18
N LYS A 108 -13.87 -6.68 9.17
CA LYS A 108 -13.20 -7.98 9.19
C LYS A 108 -11.69 -7.82 9.28
N ILE A 109 -11.11 -6.89 8.53
CA ILE A 109 -9.66 -6.61 8.56
C ILE A 109 -9.26 -6.15 9.97
N GLN A 110 -9.99 -5.21 10.57
CA GLN A 110 -9.72 -4.74 11.93
C GLN A 110 -9.81 -5.87 12.96
N ASP A 111 -10.83 -6.73 12.85
CA ASP A 111 -11.00 -7.90 13.73
C ASP A 111 -9.82 -8.86 13.64
N TYR A 112 -9.32 -9.14 12.42
CA TYR A 112 -8.16 -10.01 12.24
C TYR A 112 -6.87 -9.39 12.78
N CYS A 113 -6.64 -8.10 12.55
CA CYS A 113 -5.52 -7.37 13.14
C CYS A 113 -5.56 -7.43 14.67
N ALA A 114 -6.75 -7.24 15.28
CA ALA A 114 -6.92 -7.25 16.73
C ALA A 114 -6.73 -8.65 17.31
N LYS A 115 -7.34 -9.65 16.66
CA LYS A 115 -7.23 -11.06 17.04
C LYS A 115 -5.78 -11.55 17.07
N TYR A 116 -4.98 -11.14 16.09
CA TYR A 116 -3.60 -11.61 15.96
C TYR A 116 -2.55 -10.66 16.54
N LEU A 117 -2.96 -9.54 17.15
CA LEU A 117 -2.04 -8.54 17.69
C LEU A 117 -0.97 -9.16 18.61
N ASN A 118 -1.38 -10.02 19.56
CA ASN A 118 -0.49 -10.63 20.55
C ASN A 118 0.10 -11.98 20.11
N ASN A 119 -0.17 -12.42 18.88
CA ASN A 119 0.38 -13.66 18.34
C ASN A 119 1.56 -13.34 17.41
N GLU A 120 2.77 -13.33 17.97
CA GLU A 120 4.01 -13.01 17.25
C GLU A 120 4.32 -13.97 16.09
N LYS A 121 3.72 -15.17 16.06
CA LYS A 121 3.85 -16.11 14.93
C LYS A 121 3.09 -15.65 13.68
N VAL A 122 2.19 -14.66 13.81
CA VAL A 122 1.45 -14.09 12.68
C VAL A 122 2.11 -12.78 12.29
N GLU A 123 2.70 -12.78 11.11
CA GLU A 123 3.58 -11.71 10.61
C GLU A 123 2.93 -10.87 9.52
N GLY A 124 1.82 -11.36 8.95
CA GLY A 124 1.04 -10.63 7.97
C GLY A 124 -0.30 -11.30 7.71
N LEU A 125 -1.18 -10.56 7.04
CA LEU A 125 -2.48 -11.02 6.60
C LEU A 125 -2.51 -11.07 5.08
N LEU A 126 -3.00 -12.19 4.56
CA LEU A 126 -3.11 -12.49 3.15
C LEU A 126 -4.52 -12.11 2.64
N PHE A 127 -4.58 -11.35 1.57
CA PHE A 127 -5.80 -10.82 0.97
C PHE A 127 -6.09 -11.50 -0.35
N LYS A 128 -7.36 -11.74 -0.65
CA LYS A 128 -7.80 -12.27 -1.95
C LYS A 128 -8.03 -11.13 -2.93
N TYR A 129 -7.51 -11.27 -4.14
CA TYR A 129 -7.55 -10.23 -5.17
C TYR A 129 -8.72 -10.44 -6.12
N TYR A 130 -9.30 -9.32 -6.55
CA TYR A 130 -10.24 -9.25 -7.66
C TYR A 130 -9.63 -8.34 -8.72
N HIS A 131 -9.14 -8.93 -9.79
CA HIS A 131 -8.49 -8.21 -10.89
C HIS A 131 -9.54 -7.76 -11.90
N PHE A 132 -9.79 -6.45 -11.99
CA PHE A 132 -10.67 -5.88 -13.00
C PHE A 132 -9.94 -5.71 -14.34
N TRP A 133 -10.64 -5.91 -15.45
CA TRP A 133 -10.06 -5.75 -16.78
C TRP A 133 -11.07 -5.16 -17.77
N GLY A 134 -10.68 -4.07 -18.42
CA GLY A 134 -11.51 -3.35 -19.39
C GLY A 134 -12.59 -2.48 -18.75
N ASP A 135 -13.29 -2.98 -17.74
CA ASP A 135 -14.26 -2.24 -16.93
C ASP A 135 -14.40 -2.84 -15.50
N TYR A 136 -15.27 -2.24 -14.69
CA TYR A 136 -15.53 -2.65 -13.30
C TYR A 136 -16.51 -3.82 -13.16
N ASN A 137 -17.13 -4.27 -14.24
CA ASN A 137 -18.07 -5.40 -14.26
C ASN A 137 -17.38 -6.72 -14.65
N HIS A 138 -16.23 -6.63 -15.32
CA HIS A 138 -15.42 -7.77 -15.72
C HIS A 138 -14.21 -7.92 -14.80
N HIS A 139 -14.18 -9.04 -14.08
CA HIS A 139 -12.99 -9.47 -13.36
C HIS A 139 -12.41 -10.73 -13.99
N LEU A 140 -11.09 -10.88 -13.98
CA LEU A 140 -10.38 -12.02 -14.54
C LEU A 140 -10.08 -13.04 -13.43
N PRO A 141 -10.83 -14.15 -13.30
CA PRO A 141 -10.51 -15.22 -12.36
C PRO A 141 -9.39 -16.15 -12.89
N TYR A 142 -8.48 -15.64 -13.74
CA TYR A 142 -7.51 -16.47 -14.45
C TYR A 142 -6.36 -16.92 -13.53
N HIS A 143 -5.90 -18.16 -13.71
CA HIS A 143 -4.81 -18.76 -12.92
C HIS A 143 -3.43 -18.11 -13.13
N GLY A 144 -3.25 -17.28 -14.17
CA GLY A 144 -2.00 -16.60 -14.47
C GLY A 144 -1.76 -15.30 -13.70
N TRP A 145 -2.74 -14.83 -12.91
CA TRP A 145 -2.66 -13.58 -12.14
C TRP A 145 -2.65 -13.88 -10.64
N CYS A 146 -1.96 -13.06 -9.86
CA CYS A 146 -1.79 -13.35 -8.44
C CYS A 146 -3.13 -13.35 -7.70
N ARG A 147 -3.49 -14.46 -7.07
CA ARG A 147 -4.81 -14.61 -6.42
C ARG A 147 -4.86 -14.02 -5.03
N ASN A 148 -3.72 -14.04 -4.34
CA ASN A 148 -3.64 -13.54 -2.99
C ASN A 148 -2.33 -12.83 -2.75
N GLU A 149 -2.36 -11.70 -2.05
CA GLU A 149 -1.16 -10.98 -1.66
C GLU A 149 -1.18 -10.53 -0.21
N ILE A 150 0.02 -10.40 0.35
CA ILE A 150 0.20 -9.86 1.70
C ILE A 150 0.07 -8.34 1.59
N ARG A 151 -0.94 -7.79 2.26
CA ARG A 151 -1.19 -6.33 2.27
C ARG A 151 -1.16 -5.73 3.67
N VAL A 152 -1.34 -6.54 4.71
CA VAL A 152 -1.06 -6.12 6.08
C VAL A 152 0.14 -6.90 6.60
N ILE A 153 1.12 -6.20 7.13
CA ILE A 153 2.31 -6.79 7.75
C ILE A 153 2.48 -6.27 9.17
N ARG A 154 3.10 -7.08 10.03
CA ARG A 154 3.48 -6.65 11.37
C ARG A 154 4.65 -5.67 11.28
N ASN A 155 4.56 -4.58 12.02
CA ASN A 155 5.64 -3.59 12.04
C ASN A 155 6.86 -4.12 12.82
N ASN A 156 8.06 -3.59 12.52
CA ASN A 156 9.32 -3.90 13.21
C ASN A 156 9.73 -5.39 13.26
N CYS A 157 9.28 -6.20 12.31
CA CYS A 157 9.62 -7.64 12.23
C CYS A 157 10.63 -7.98 11.12
N ASN A 158 11.51 -7.05 10.75
CA ASN A 158 12.47 -7.20 9.64
C ASN A 158 11.80 -7.58 8.30
N ILE A 159 10.55 -7.13 8.11
CA ILE A 159 9.77 -7.37 6.91
C ILE A 159 10.04 -6.24 5.93
N VAL A 160 10.41 -6.59 4.70
CA VAL A 160 10.69 -5.65 3.61
C VAL A 160 9.85 -5.98 2.39
N SER A 161 9.55 -4.93 1.62
CA SER A 161 8.96 -5.06 0.29
C SER A 161 9.89 -5.89 -0.61
N PHE A 162 9.31 -6.78 -1.40
CA PHE A 162 10.02 -7.75 -2.25
C PHE A 162 9.62 -7.60 -3.73
N LYS A 163 10.62 -7.65 -4.62
CA LYS A 163 10.48 -7.37 -6.08
C LYS A 163 9.80 -6.01 -6.31
N ASP A 164 8.86 -5.91 -7.25
CA ASP A 164 8.17 -4.67 -7.65
C ASP A 164 7.11 -4.24 -6.63
N ALA A 165 7.41 -4.40 -5.33
CA ALA A 165 6.47 -4.22 -4.23
C ALA A 165 5.20 -5.07 -4.31
N ILE A 166 5.29 -6.22 -4.98
CA ILE A 166 4.18 -7.16 -5.13
C ILE A 166 3.82 -7.78 -3.77
N SER A 167 4.84 -8.12 -2.97
CA SER A 167 4.67 -8.83 -1.69
C SER A 167 5.75 -8.44 -0.68
N PHE A 168 5.68 -9.04 0.51
CA PHE A 168 6.59 -8.77 1.63
C PHE A 168 7.31 -10.04 2.09
N ARG A 169 8.57 -9.92 2.51
CA ARG A 169 9.39 -11.03 3.03
C ARG A 169 10.27 -10.58 4.19
N LYS A 170 10.67 -11.51 5.06
CA LYS A 170 11.72 -11.26 6.04
C LYS A 170 13.08 -11.14 5.37
N THR A 171 13.94 -10.27 5.91
CA THR A 171 15.33 -10.13 5.46
C THR A 171 16.22 -11.33 5.78
N ASP A 172 15.82 -12.17 6.73
CA ASP A 172 16.67 -13.24 7.30
C ASP A 172 16.48 -14.61 6.62
N ASP A 173 15.64 -14.70 5.57
CA ASP A 173 15.45 -15.92 4.76
C ASP A 173 16.34 -15.90 3.49
N SER A 174 17.63 -15.65 3.67
CA SER A 174 18.69 -15.80 2.64
C SER A 174 19.40 -17.15 2.73
#